data_AF-A0A8J2V4P0-F1
#
_entry.id   AF-A0A8J2V4P0-F1
#
_cell.length_a   1.000
_cell.length_b   1.000
_cell.length_c   1.000
_cell.angle_alpha   90.00
_cell.angle_beta   90.00
_cell.angle_gamma   90.00
#
_symmetry.space_group_name_H-M   'P 1'
#
loop_
_entity.id
_entity.type
_entity.pdbx_description
1 polymer ?
#
loop_
_entity_poly.entity_id
_entity_poly.type
_entity_poly.pdbx_seq_one_letter_code
_entity_poly.pdbx_strand_id
1 'polypeptide(L)'
;MSNNNSNHHAGDAGDSNALVWALGACALAAVLCVGIYALLSGFVASRGAAPGPGAPAGDIAMAGLTGADRPDPVEIAFDEASLARGRAIYAQACVACHGQDMRGGVGLNLVDGEWVHGSSREEILSNIKNGFPDLGMVGFESLYSDEELGDVVDYIRSRREGWEGGRYAIWPIAADTPREGFSFAEATQGEPTKAGRFDTGLADYAIAEMENFAMVVDGIVHIPAGAPAGIWVQAGGGGGVEVMIDGNKVEPVYDLAGAIYPIDHGTHELTIAYSTAEKPGWFSGNLNIVVLNPETGERAFALSEAGKSFLDDTSFVIDAQQRPRVIRRVVNNLPSSTISVGLPSGMNFGFNTRSCAIVGAWQGDFLDIGPNIDGRGDAPAVPLGEWMFHEPEAIALSQDGQCRYVGTSLQDDGSPVFSFEIDGMSYTVTGQPADAGMAFVYAAAGGGAAGPVSVPDIDGVETRVEESGAQTRVLMERTQTP
;
A
#
# COMPACT_ATOMS: atom_id res chain seq x y z
N MET A 1 -5.61 31.77 74.25
CA MET A 1 -5.80 33.22 74.12
C MET A 1 -6.44 33.50 72.77
N SER A 2 -7.61 34.16 72.79
CA SER A 2 -8.26 34.91 71.69
C SER A 2 -8.69 34.11 70.44
N ASN A 3 -9.97 33.74 70.30
CA ASN A 3 -11.11 34.55 69.79
C ASN A 3 -11.14 34.61 68.25
N ASN A 4 -12.27 34.59 67.54
CA ASN A 4 -13.69 34.40 67.84
C ASN A 4 -14.44 34.53 66.49
N ASN A 5 -15.65 33.97 66.41
CA ASN A 5 -16.82 34.49 65.68
C ASN A 5 -16.79 34.58 64.12
N SER A 6 -17.88 34.32 63.38
CA SER A 6 -19.28 33.99 63.73
C SER A 6 -20.12 33.89 62.44
N ASN A 7 -21.21 33.09 62.52
CA ASN A 7 -22.55 33.33 61.95
C ASN A 7 -22.74 33.28 60.41
N HIS A 8 -23.85 32.80 59.84
CA HIS A 8 -25.23 32.62 60.31
C HIS A 8 -25.98 31.52 59.51
N HIS A 9 -27.01 30.95 60.14
CA HIS A 9 -28.12 30.21 59.54
C HIS A 9 -28.94 31.06 58.56
N ALA A 10 -29.43 30.43 57.48
CA ALA A 10 -30.79 30.60 56.97
C ALA A 10 -31.16 29.37 56.13
N GLY A 11 -32.31 28.76 56.41
CA GLY A 11 -32.93 27.75 55.56
C GLY A 11 -33.87 28.40 54.55
N ASP A 12 -34.16 27.67 53.48
CA ASP A 12 -35.36 27.81 52.64
C ASP A 12 -35.58 26.43 52.01
N ALA A 13 -36.72 25.77 52.26
CA ALA A 13 -38.01 25.97 51.59
C ALA A 13 -37.96 25.46 50.14
N GLY A 14 -38.80 24.45 49.87
CA GLY A 14 -38.75 23.62 48.68
C GLY A 14 -39.22 24.32 47.41
N ASP A 15 -38.76 23.78 46.29
CA ASP A 15 -39.23 24.15 44.96
C ASP A 15 -39.56 22.88 44.18
N SER A 16 -40.86 22.59 44.07
CA SER A 16 -41.47 21.48 43.33
C SER A 16 -41.38 21.63 41.80
N ASN A 17 -40.53 22.52 41.30
CA ASN A 17 -40.31 22.76 39.87
C ASN A 17 -39.10 22.01 39.27
N ALA A 18 -38.22 21.43 40.09
CA ALA A 18 -37.02 20.74 39.57
C ALA A 18 -37.33 19.46 38.75
N LEU A 19 -38.44 18.78 39.07
CA LEU A 19 -38.84 17.52 38.39
C LEU A 19 -39.43 17.74 36.99
N VAL A 20 -40.07 18.89 36.74
CA VAL A 20 -40.66 19.20 35.43
C VAL A 20 -39.57 19.59 34.42
N TRP A 21 -38.52 20.29 34.87
CA TRP A 21 -37.36 20.61 34.02
C TRP A 21 -36.46 19.40 33.75
N ALA A 22 -36.32 18.47 34.71
CA ALA A 22 -35.52 17.25 34.54
C ALA A 22 -36.12 16.25 33.52
N LEU A 23 -37.46 16.12 33.49
CA LEU A 23 -38.14 15.24 32.53
C LEU A 23 -38.20 15.84 31.11
N GLY A 24 -38.33 17.18 31.00
CA GLY A 24 -38.25 17.88 29.71
C GLY A 24 -36.85 17.82 29.07
N ALA A 25 -35.79 17.93 29.87
CA ALA A 25 -34.41 17.85 29.39
C ALA A 25 -34.02 16.43 28.91
N CYS A 26 -34.53 15.37 29.55
CA CYS A 26 -34.28 13.99 29.12
C CYS A 26 -34.98 13.65 27.78
N ALA A 27 -36.19 14.17 27.55
CA ALA A 27 -36.90 13.96 26.29
C ALA A 27 -36.21 14.66 25.11
N LEU A 28 -35.65 15.86 25.32
CA LEU A 28 -34.91 16.58 24.28
C LEU A 28 -33.54 15.92 23.96
N ALA A 29 -32.85 15.40 24.98
CA ALA A 29 -31.59 14.68 24.80
C ALA A 29 -31.78 13.34 24.07
N ALA A 30 -32.88 12.62 24.31
CA ALA A 30 -33.17 11.38 23.59
C ALA A 30 -33.48 11.61 22.10
N VAL A 31 -34.19 12.69 21.75
CA VAL A 31 -34.48 13.05 20.35
C VAL A 31 -33.21 13.52 19.61
N LEU A 32 -32.33 14.26 20.29
CA LEU A 32 -31.01 14.63 19.76
C LEU A 32 -30.09 13.41 19.58
N CYS A 33 -30.09 12.45 20.52
CA CYS A 33 -29.30 11.23 20.40
C CYS A 33 -29.81 10.29 19.29
N VAL A 34 -31.13 10.16 19.08
CA VAL A 34 -31.68 9.37 17.95
C VAL A 34 -31.45 10.07 16.61
N GLY A 35 -31.50 11.41 16.56
CA GLY A 35 -31.15 12.18 15.37
C GLY A 35 -29.66 12.10 15.01
N ILE A 36 -28.78 12.16 16.00
CA ILE A 36 -27.32 12.00 15.82
C ILE A 36 -26.99 10.53 15.48
N TYR A 37 -27.67 9.55 16.08
CA TYR A 37 -27.51 8.15 15.73
C TYR A 37 -28.02 7.86 14.31
N ALA A 38 -29.12 8.47 13.85
CA ALA A 38 -29.57 8.35 12.46
C ALA A 38 -28.63 9.03 11.45
N LEU A 39 -28.00 10.16 11.82
CA LEU A 39 -26.98 10.83 11.02
C LEU A 39 -25.65 10.07 10.98
N LEU A 40 -25.26 9.39 12.07
CA LEU A 40 -24.05 8.55 12.13
C LEU A 40 -24.29 7.15 11.54
N SER A 41 -25.51 6.59 11.63
CA SER A 41 -25.88 5.32 10.99
C SER A 41 -26.01 5.46 9.48
N GLY A 42 -26.39 6.65 8.98
CA GLY A 42 -26.33 6.98 7.56
C GLY A 42 -24.91 7.04 7.00
N PHE A 43 -23.89 7.14 7.88
CA PHE A 43 -22.47 7.17 7.49
C PHE A 43 -21.81 5.78 7.48
N VAL A 44 -22.44 4.77 8.09
CA VAL A 44 -21.92 3.38 8.14
C VAL A 44 -22.50 2.49 7.04
N ALA A 45 -23.55 2.96 6.34
CA ALA A 45 -24.25 2.19 5.30
C ALA A 45 -23.82 2.51 3.84
N SER A 46 -22.69 3.20 3.61
CA SER A 46 -22.19 3.48 2.25
C SER A 46 -20.99 2.62 1.81
N ARG A 47 -20.48 1.72 2.66
CA ARG A 47 -19.48 0.72 2.23
C ARG A 47 -20.20 -0.39 1.44
N GLY A 48 -20.32 -0.20 0.13
CA GLY A 48 -20.87 -1.18 -0.80
C GLY A 48 -21.90 -0.65 -1.80
N ALA A 49 -22.12 0.67 -1.87
CA ALA A 49 -22.91 1.23 -2.98
C ALA A 49 -22.03 1.26 -4.23
N ALA A 50 -22.38 0.42 -5.21
CA ALA A 50 -21.91 0.56 -6.58
C ALA A 50 -22.06 2.04 -7.02
N PRO A 51 -21.11 2.60 -7.78
CA PRO A 51 -21.19 3.98 -8.21
C PRO A 51 -22.57 4.23 -8.85
N GLY A 52 -23.29 5.23 -8.33
CA GLY A 52 -24.49 5.72 -8.99
C GLY A 52 -24.15 6.14 -10.42
N PRO A 53 -25.14 6.26 -11.33
CA PRO A 53 -24.87 6.63 -12.71
C PRO A 53 -24.05 7.93 -12.70
N GLY A 54 -22.80 7.81 -13.16
CA GLY A 54 -21.83 8.89 -13.12
C GLY A 54 -22.38 10.13 -13.82
N ALA A 55 -21.85 11.29 -13.43
CA ALA A 55 -21.89 12.46 -14.31
C ALA A 55 -21.50 12.02 -15.74
N PRO A 56 -22.07 12.62 -16.80
CA PRO A 56 -21.79 12.19 -18.17
C PRO A 56 -20.28 12.09 -18.41
N ALA A 57 -19.88 11.09 -19.21
CA ALA A 57 -18.48 10.86 -19.58
C ALA A 57 -17.81 12.20 -19.90
N GLY A 58 -16.71 12.50 -19.21
CA GLY A 58 -16.13 13.84 -19.25
C GLY A 58 -15.60 14.15 -20.64
N ASP A 59 -15.99 15.30 -21.18
CA ASP A 59 -15.66 15.79 -22.53
C ASP A 59 -14.18 16.22 -22.69
N ILE A 60 -13.27 15.78 -21.80
CA ILE A 60 -11.84 16.12 -21.89
C ILE A 60 -11.22 15.31 -23.03
N ALA A 61 -11.18 15.92 -24.21
CA ALA A 61 -10.52 15.36 -25.38
C ALA A 61 -9.18 16.05 -25.61
N MET A 62 -8.17 15.27 -25.97
CA MET A 62 -6.90 15.77 -26.49
C MET A 62 -7.06 16.12 -27.98
N ALA A 63 -7.73 17.24 -28.28
CA ALA A 63 -7.92 17.69 -29.65
C ALA A 63 -6.58 17.78 -30.39
N GLY A 64 -6.54 17.30 -31.65
CA GLY A 64 -5.31 17.22 -32.45
C GLY A 64 -4.51 15.91 -32.31
N LEU A 65 -4.75 15.10 -31.26
CA LEU A 65 -4.23 13.73 -31.15
C LEU A 65 -5.34 12.73 -31.48
N THR A 66 -5.19 11.93 -32.54
CA THR A 66 -6.23 10.96 -32.95
C THR A 66 -6.35 9.81 -31.95
N GLY A 67 -7.57 9.29 -31.76
CA GLY A 67 -7.83 8.11 -30.89
C GLY A 67 -7.21 6.79 -31.40
N ALA A 68 -6.84 6.69 -32.67
CA ALA A 68 -6.19 5.52 -33.27
C ALA A 68 -4.80 5.18 -32.70
N ASP A 69 -4.29 6.06 -31.84
CA ASP A 69 -2.94 6.08 -31.29
C ASP A 69 -2.90 5.69 -29.80
N ARG A 70 -4.07 5.53 -29.18
CA ARG A 70 -4.26 5.04 -27.81
C ARG A 70 -4.39 3.51 -27.88
N PRO A 71 -3.70 2.73 -27.02
CA PRO A 71 -3.96 1.30 -26.95
C PRO A 71 -5.43 1.08 -26.58
N ASP A 72 -6.14 0.22 -27.31
CA ASP A 72 -7.47 -0.21 -26.89
C ASP A 72 -7.34 -0.84 -25.49
N PRO A 73 -8.23 -0.52 -24.53
CA PRO A 73 -8.25 -1.22 -23.26
C PRO A 73 -8.54 -2.70 -23.53
N VAL A 74 -7.50 -3.52 -23.52
CA VAL A 74 -7.66 -4.96 -23.46
C VAL A 74 -7.88 -5.24 -21.97
N GLU A 75 -9.07 -5.70 -21.61
CA GLU A 75 -9.27 -6.29 -20.31
C GLU A 75 -8.37 -7.54 -20.25
N ILE A 76 -7.19 -7.42 -19.65
CA ILE A 76 -6.28 -8.54 -19.49
C ILE A 76 -6.74 -9.33 -18.27
N ALA A 77 -7.78 -10.14 -18.47
CA ALA A 77 -8.15 -11.16 -17.51
C ALA A 77 -7.10 -12.26 -17.56
N PHE A 78 -6.29 -12.35 -16.50
CA PHE A 78 -5.31 -13.43 -16.35
C PHE A 78 -5.99 -14.67 -15.79
N ASP A 79 -5.67 -15.84 -16.34
CA ASP A 79 -6.12 -17.12 -15.79
C ASP A 79 -5.33 -17.44 -14.52
N GLU A 80 -6.02 -17.67 -13.40
CA GLU A 80 -5.36 -17.94 -12.11
C GLU A 80 -4.43 -19.16 -12.15
N ALA A 81 -4.78 -20.20 -12.92
CA ALA A 81 -3.92 -21.36 -13.06
C ALA A 81 -2.65 -21.02 -13.88
N SER A 82 -2.78 -20.19 -14.92
CA SER A 82 -1.64 -19.59 -15.64
C SER A 82 -0.75 -18.78 -14.70
N LEU A 83 -1.32 -17.92 -13.86
CA LEU A 83 -0.55 -17.12 -12.90
C LEU A 83 0.19 -18.01 -11.89
N ALA A 84 -0.45 -19.06 -11.39
CA ALA A 84 0.16 -20.01 -10.45
C ALA A 84 1.35 -20.75 -11.08
N ARG A 85 1.21 -21.27 -12.30
CA ARG A 85 2.30 -21.94 -13.03
C ARG A 85 3.44 -20.97 -13.35
N GLY A 86 3.12 -19.78 -13.85
CA GLY A 86 4.08 -18.73 -14.14
C GLY A 86 4.87 -18.30 -12.92
N ARG A 87 4.20 -18.14 -11.76
CA ARG A 87 4.84 -17.85 -10.47
C ARG A 87 5.83 -18.94 -10.06
N ALA A 88 5.45 -20.21 -10.19
CA ALA A 88 6.32 -21.33 -9.83
C ALA A 88 7.60 -21.37 -10.68
N ILE A 89 7.48 -21.12 -11.98
CA ILE A 89 8.63 -21.07 -12.89
C ILE A 89 9.49 -19.83 -12.60
N TYR A 90 8.87 -18.66 -12.42
CA TYR A 90 9.57 -17.43 -12.08
C TYR A 90 10.43 -17.60 -10.80
N ALA A 91 9.86 -18.23 -9.77
CA ALA A 91 10.55 -18.53 -8.51
C ALA A 91 11.82 -19.39 -8.70
N GLN A 92 11.79 -20.32 -9.66
CA GLN A 92 12.91 -21.24 -9.91
C GLN A 92 13.98 -20.65 -10.84
N ALA A 93 13.57 -19.86 -11.83
CA ALA A 93 14.44 -19.48 -12.95
C ALA A 93 14.80 -17.98 -13.00
N CYS A 94 13.95 -17.10 -12.46
CA CYS A 94 14.06 -15.65 -12.68
C CYS A 94 14.43 -14.87 -11.41
N VAL A 95 13.98 -15.33 -10.24
CA VAL A 95 14.15 -14.63 -8.94
C VAL A 95 15.61 -14.31 -8.62
N ALA A 96 16.55 -15.20 -8.99
CA ALA A 96 17.96 -14.99 -8.70
C ALA A 96 18.54 -13.71 -9.33
N CYS A 97 17.97 -13.24 -10.44
CA CYS A 97 18.41 -12.03 -11.13
C CYS A 97 17.43 -10.86 -10.94
N HIS A 98 16.12 -11.13 -11.03
CA HIS A 98 15.07 -10.10 -11.05
C HIS A 98 14.39 -9.88 -9.69
N GLY A 99 14.82 -10.61 -8.65
CA GLY A 99 14.29 -10.49 -7.30
C GLY A 99 12.96 -11.22 -7.12
N GLN A 100 12.59 -11.48 -5.86
CA GLN A 100 11.34 -12.17 -5.52
C GLN A 100 10.11 -11.36 -5.96
N ASP A 101 10.18 -10.04 -5.77
CA ASP A 101 9.09 -9.11 -6.08
C ASP A 101 9.22 -8.47 -7.47
N MET A 102 10.07 -9.02 -8.35
CA MET A 102 10.34 -8.50 -9.70
C MET A 102 10.92 -7.08 -9.76
N ARG A 103 11.32 -6.50 -8.61
CA ARG A 103 11.88 -5.15 -8.53
C ARG A 103 13.36 -5.04 -8.91
N GLY A 104 13.93 -6.12 -9.46
CA GLY A 104 15.27 -6.16 -10.01
C GLY A 104 16.31 -6.79 -9.07
N GLY A 105 17.58 -6.54 -9.40
CA GLY A 105 18.73 -7.09 -8.70
C GLY A 105 19.97 -7.01 -9.59
N VAL A 106 20.45 -8.16 -10.05
CA VAL A 106 21.41 -8.21 -11.17
C VAL A 106 20.71 -7.92 -12.50
N GLY A 107 19.47 -8.37 -12.63
CA GLY A 107 18.58 -8.06 -13.74
C GLY A 107 17.76 -6.80 -13.50
N LEU A 108 17.12 -6.32 -14.57
CA LEU A 108 16.25 -5.15 -14.53
C LEU A 108 14.99 -5.40 -13.69
N ASN A 109 14.38 -4.31 -13.21
CA ASN A 109 13.03 -4.33 -12.68
C ASN A 109 12.04 -4.70 -13.81
N LEU A 110 11.07 -5.56 -13.52
CA LEU A 110 10.08 -6.06 -14.49
C LEU A 110 8.66 -5.54 -14.22
N VAL A 111 8.48 -4.70 -13.20
CA VAL A 111 7.17 -4.18 -12.79
C VAL A 111 7.04 -2.67 -12.91
N ASP A 112 8.12 -1.89 -12.89
CA ASP A 112 8.10 -0.41 -12.83
C ASP A 112 7.63 0.33 -14.09
N GLY A 113 7.14 -0.39 -15.10
CA GLY A 113 6.64 0.17 -16.34
C GLY A 113 7.73 0.58 -17.34
N GLU A 114 9.02 0.44 -17.00
CA GLU A 114 10.13 0.72 -17.92
C GLU A 114 10.51 -0.52 -18.73
N TRP A 115 10.15 -0.55 -20.03
CA TRP A 115 10.39 -1.70 -20.90
C TRP A 115 11.44 -1.38 -21.96
N VAL A 116 12.65 -1.91 -21.79
CA VAL A 116 13.79 -1.67 -22.69
C VAL A 116 13.69 -2.44 -24.02
N HIS A 117 13.07 -3.63 -23.99
CA HIS A 117 13.04 -4.56 -25.14
C HIS A 117 11.61 -4.88 -25.60
N GLY A 118 10.68 -3.93 -25.44
CA GLY A 118 9.27 -4.09 -25.76
C GLY A 118 8.44 -4.57 -24.56
N SER A 119 7.16 -4.23 -24.57
CA SER A 119 6.22 -4.45 -23.45
C SER A 119 5.02 -5.31 -23.82
N SER A 120 4.86 -5.68 -25.10
CA SER A 120 3.80 -6.58 -25.52
C SER A 120 4.05 -8.00 -25.03
N ARG A 121 2.98 -8.79 -24.89
CA ARG A 121 3.07 -10.19 -24.45
C ARG A 121 4.00 -11.00 -25.36
N GLU A 122 3.91 -10.78 -26.67
CA GLU A 122 4.70 -11.46 -27.69
C GLU A 122 6.17 -11.07 -27.63
N GLU A 123 6.48 -9.78 -27.43
CA GLU A 123 7.85 -9.31 -27.26
C GLU A 123 8.48 -9.89 -26.00
N ILE A 124 7.78 -9.84 -24.86
CA ILE A 124 8.28 -10.39 -23.59
C ILE A 124 8.52 -11.90 -23.72
N LEU A 125 7.58 -12.64 -24.33
CA LEU A 125 7.76 -14.07 -24.60
C LEU A 125 8.99 -14.33 -25.47
N SER A 126 9.16 -13.57 -26.56
CA SER A 126 10.33 -13.68 -27.43
C SER A 126 11.63 -13.38 -26.69
N ASN A 127 11.63 -12.37 -25.82
CA ASN A 127 12.79 -12.00 -25.01
C ASN A 127 13.18 -13.11 -24.03
N ILE A 128 12.20 -13.73 -23.36
CA ILE A 128 12.45 -14.85 -22.42
C ILE A 128 12.94 -16.09 -23.18
N LYS A 129 12.35 -16.39 -24.34
CA LYS A 129 12.75 -17.54 -25.16
C LYS A 129 14.21 -17.45 -25.59
N ASN A 130 14.60 -16.32 -26.17
CA ASN A 130 15.91 -16.14 -26.78
C ASN A 130 16.99 -15.68 -25.78
N GLY A 131 16.58 -14.96 -24.73
CA GLY A 131 17.47 -14.30 -23.79
C GLY A 131 18.28 -13.16 -24.42
N PHE A 132 19.18 -12.60 -23.61
CA PHE A 132 20.20 -11.64 -24.01
C PHE A 132 21.57 -12.11 -23.49
N PRO A 133 22.22 -13.10 -24.14
CA PRO A 133 23.44 -13.71 -23.61
C PRO A 133 24.57 -12.71 -23.36
N ASP A 134 24.71 -11.71 -24.24
CA ASP A 134 25.72 -10.65 -24.10
C ASP A 134 25.46 -9.72 -22.90
N LEU A 135 24.20 -9.67 -22.42
CA LEU A 135 23.78 -8.94 -21.22
C LEU A 135 23.61 -9.85 -19.99
N GLY A 136 23.94 -11.14 -20.11
CA GLY A 136 23.88 -12.10 -19.01
C GLY A 136 22.51 -12.76 -18.78
N MET A 137 21.50 -12.50 -19.62
CA MET A 137 20.21 -13.21 -19.56
C MET A 137 20.25 -14.41 -20.52
N VAL A 138 20.18 -15.62 -19.98
CA VAL A 138 20.12 -16.83 -20.81
C VAL A 138 18.75 -16.96 -21.48
N GLY A 139 18.70 -17.63 -22.63
CA GLY A 139 17.43 -18.02 -23.26
C GLY A 139 16.85 -19.26 -22.60
N PHE A 140 15.52 -19.29 -22.43
CA PHE A 140 14.82 -20.34 -21.71
C PHE A 140 14.05 -21.32 -22.60
N GLU A 141 14.06 -21.14 -23.92
CA GLU A 141 13.33 -21.99 -24.88
C GLU A 141 13.72 -23.48 -24.86
N SER A 142 14.93 -23.80 -24.39
CA SER A 142 15.39 -25.18 -24.28
C SER A 142 14.97 -25.86 -22.97
N LEU A 143 14.48 -25.09 -21.99
CA LEU A 143 14.14 -25.55 -20.64
C LEU A 143 12.63 -25.63 -20.42
N TYR A 144 11.87 -24.73 -21.05
CA TYR A 144 10.42 -24.62 -20.89
C TYR A 144 9.74 -24.52 -22.26
N SER A 145 8.51 -25.03 -22.34
CA SER A 145 7.65 -24.90 -23.52
C SER A 145 7.12 -23.47 -23.73
N ASP A 146 6.63 -23.17 -24.92
CA ASP A 146 6.03 -21.86 -25.23
C ASP A 146 4.80 -21.54 -24.36
N GLU A 147 4.06 -22.57 -23.93
CA GLU A 147 2.92 -22.43 -23.02
C GLU A 147 3.40 -22.05 -21.61
N GLU A 148 4.38 -22.77 -21.07
CA GLU A 148 4.97 -22.48 -19.76
C GLU A 148 5.65 -21.10 -19.73
N LEU A 149 6.36 -20.72 -20.79
CA LEU A 149 6.92 -19.37 -20.90
C LEU A 149 5.82 -18.32 -21.07
N GLY A 150 4.72 -18.64 -21.73
CA GLY A 150 3.52 -17.81 -21.79
C GLY A 150 2.93 -17.57 -20.39
N ASP A 151 2.83 -18.61 -19.57
CA ASP A 151 2.38 -18.50 -18.18
C ASP A 151 3.27 -17.54 -17.36
N VAL A 152 4.59 -17.61 -17.56
CA VAL A 152 5.55 -16.68 -16.93
C VAL A 152 5.33 -15.25 -17.38
N VAL A 153 5.11 -15.02 -18.68
CA VAL A 153 4.81 -13.69 -19.22
C VAL A 153 3.54 -13.13 -18.60
N ASP A 154 2.49 -13.94 -18.50
CA ASP A 154 1.23 -13.53 -17.90
C ASP A 154 1.39 -13.19 -16.42
N TYR A 155 2.19 -13.97 -15.68
CA TYR A 155 2.54 -13.65 -14.29
C TYR A 155 3.33 -12.33 -14.14
N ILE A 156 4.30 -12.06 -15.01
CA ILE A 156 5.03 -10.78 -14.99
C ILE A 156 4.08 -9.62 -15.31
N ARG A 157 3.25 -9.75 -16.33
CA ARG A 157 2.32 -8.69 -16.75
C ARG A 157 1.22 -8.43 -15.72
N SER A 158 0.82 -9.42 -14.93
CA SER A 158 -0.15 -9.24 -13.83
C SER A 158 0.40 -8.41 -12.67
N ARG A 159 1.72 -8.17 -12.63
CA ARG A 159 2.41 -7.36 -11.62
C ARG A 159 2.81 -5.98 -12.12
N ARG A 160 2.55 -5.67 -13.39
CA ARG A 160 2.97 -4.42 -14.02
C ARG A 160 2.34 -3.21 -13.33
N GLU A 161 3.16 -2.19 -13.16
CA GLU A 161 2.84 -0.85 -12.68
C GLU A 161 3.00 0.15 -13.85
N GLY A 162 2.42 1.34 -13.69
CA GLY A 162 2.66 2.45 -14.62
C GLY A 162 1.76 2.47 -15.84
N TRP A 163 2.14 3.33 -16.79
CA TRP A 163 1.40 3.60 -18.02
C TRP A 163 1.75 2.63 -19.15
N GLU A 164 0.76 2.36 -19.99
CA GLU A 164 0.93 1.83 -21.34
C GLU A 164 0.40 2.85 -22.35
N GLY A 165 1.27 3.21 -23.31
CA GLY A 165 0.93 4.13 -24.39
C GLY A 165 0.56 5.55 -23.95
N GLY A 166 1.09 6.00 -22.80
CA GLY A 166 0.74 7.30 -22.23
C GLY A 166 1.16 8.49 -23.09
N ARG A 167 0.37 9.57 -23.00
CA ARG A 167 0.48 10.77 -23.84
C ARG A 167 0.26 12.02 -23.02
N TYR A 168 0.69 13.14 -23.57
CA TYR A 168 0.41 14.46 -23.01
C TYR A 168 0.13 15.50 -24.09
N ALA A 169 -0.64 16.52 -23.72
CA ALA A 169 -0.77 17.74 -24.49
C ALA A 169 -0.97 18.96 -23.59
N ILE A 170 -0.54 20.11 -24.08
CA ILE A 170 -0.46 21.37 -23.32
C ILE A 170 -1.02 22.51 -24.18
N TRP A 171 -1.95 23.27 -23.60
CA TRP A 171 -2.59 24.43 -24.19
C TRP A 171 -2.29 25.68 -23.35
N PRO A 172 -1.94 26.81 -23.97
CA PRO A 172 -1.87 28.08 -23.26
C PRO A 172 -3.28 28.47 -22.82
N ILE A 173 -3.40 29.01 -21.60
CA ILE A 173 -4.64 29.66 -21.15
C ILE A 173 -4.37 31.12 -20.82
N ALA A 174 -5.41 31.95 -20.88
CA ALA A 174 -5.28 33.37 -20.59
C ALA A 174 -4.88 33.60 -19.12
N ALA A 175 -4.04 34.60 -18.85
CA ALA A 175 -3.55 34.87 -17.50
C ALA A 175 -4.66 35.28 -16.51
N ASP A 176 -5.78 35.77 -17.02
CA ASP A 176 -6.97 36.17 -16.24
C ASP A 176 -8.05 35.09 -16.18
N THR A 177 -7.74 33.85 -16.61
CA THR A 177 -8.70 32.74 -16.57
C THR A 177 -9.17 32.49 -15.13
N PRO A 178 -10.49 32.60 -14.84
CA PRO A 178 -11.02 32.33 -13.51
C PRO A 178 -10.82 30.87 -13.09
N ARG A 179 -10.56 30.67 -11.79
CA ARG A 179 -10.51 29.31 -11.19
C ARG A 179 -11.91 28.71 -11.04
N GLU A 180 -12.86 29.52 -10.63
CA GLU A 180 -14.25 29.11 -10.49
C GLU A 180 -14.90 29.00 -11.87
N GLY A 181 -15.49 27.84 -12.15
CA GLY A 181 -16.10 27.56 -13.47
C GLY A 181 -15.09 27.26 -14.59
N PHE A 182 -13.81 27.03 -14.25
CA PHE A 182 -12.83 26.56 -15.23
C PHE A 182 -13.26 25.23 -15.85
N SER A 183 -13.27 25.15 -17.18
CA SER A 183 -13.63 23.95 -17.93
C SER A 183 -12.44 23.44 -18.74
N PHE A 184 -11.96 22.24 -18.39
CA PHE A 184 -10.93 21.58 -19.20
C PHE A 184 -11.44 21.27 -20.61
N ALA A 185 -12.69 20.83 -20.73
CA ALA A 185 -13.31 20.54 -22.02
C ALA A 185 -13.39 21.76 -22.96
N GLU A 186 -13.45 22.99 -22.42
CA GLU A 186 -13.36 24.22 -23.23
C GLU A 186 -11.90 24.61 -23.52
N ALA A 187 -11.03 24.48 -22.51
CA ALA A 187 -9.61 24.84 -22.63
C ALA A 187 -8.85 23.96 -23.64
N THR A 188 -9.32 22.73 -23.90
CA THR A 188 -8.64 21.75 -24.76
C THR A 188 -9.27 21.58 -26.16
N GLN A 189 -10.17 22.48 -26.58
CA GLN A 189 -10.82 22.39 -27.91
C GLN A 189 -9.91 22.77 -29.09
N GLY A 190 -8.87 23.56 -28.82
CA GLY A 190 -7.90 24.02 -29.83
C GLY A 190 -6.75 23.05 -30.06
N GLU A 191 -5.87 23.38 -31.00
CA GLU A 191 -4.61 22.63 -31.17
C GLU A 191 -3.65 22.91 -29.99
N PRO A 192 -3.04 21.87 -29.41
CA PRO A 192 -2.08 22.05 -28.34
C PRO A 192 -0.81 22.75 -28.86
N THR A 193 -0.20 23.57 -28.01
CA THR A 193 1.11 24.17 -28.32
C THR A 193 2.24 23.15 -28.21
N LYS A 194 2.05 22.11 -27.40
CA LYS A 194 2.97 20.98 -27.29
C LYS A 194 2.18 19.71 -26.99
N ALA A 195 2.52 18.63 -27.67
CA ALA A 195 1.98 17.30 -27.43
C ALA A 195 3.05 16.24 -27.69
N GLY A 196 2.90 15.07 -27.08
CA GLY A 196 3.84 13.98 -27.23
C GLY A 196 3.39 12.70 -26.53
N ARG A 197 4.29 11.71 -26.54
CA ARG A 197 4.14 10.43 -25.85
C ARG A 197 5.16 10.34 -24.73
N PHE A 198 4.89 9.48 -23.77
CA PHE A 198 5.89 9.09 -22.79
C PHE A 198 6.88 8.13 -23.43
N ASP A 199 8.15 8.32 -23.11
CA ASP A 199 9.22 7.42 -23.57
C ASP A 199 9.30 6.15 -22.69
N THR A 200 8.71 6.21 -21.50
CA THR A 200 8.67 5.13 -20.50
C THR A 200 7.24 4.86 -20.05
N GLY A 201 7.04 3.89 -19.15
CA GLY A 201 5.78 3.69 -18.42
C GLY A 201 5.52 4.74 -17.35
N LEU A 202 6.29 5.84 -17.31
CA LEU A 202 6.08 6.97 -16.42
C LEU A 202 5.76 8.20 -17.23
N ALA A 203 4.89 9.05 -16.70
CA ALA A 203 4.65 10.35 -17.30
C ALA A 203 5.92 11.19 -17.22
N ASP A 204 6.57 11.35 -18.37
CA ASP A 204 7.71 12.23 -18.59
C ASP A 204 7.38 13.22 -19.70
N TYR A 205 7.38 14.50 -19.34
CA TYR A 205 7.15 15.59 -20.25
C TYR A 205 7.96 16.79 -19.78
N ALA A 206 8.01 17.83 -20.61
CA ALA A 206 8.53 19.11 -20.17
C ALA A 206 7.45 20.15 -20.41
N ILE A 207 6.93 20.72 -19.32
CA ILE A 207 6.02 21.86 -19.42
C ILE A 207 6.79 23.01 -20.06
N ALA A 208 6.20 23.60 -21.11
CA ALA A 208 6.77 24.75 -21.80
C ALA A 208 7.05 25.89 -20.80
N GLU A 209 7.89 26.87 -21.15
CA GLU A 209 8.17 28.07 -20.33
C GLU A 209 6.94 29.01 -20.15
N MET A 210 5.73 28.47 -20.31
CA MET A 210 4.46 29.13 -20.12
C MET A 210 4.08 29.16 -18.63
N GLU A 211 3.68 30.33 -18.15
CA GLU A 211 3.22 30.51 -16.76
C GLU A 211 1.77 30.00 -16.57
N ASN A 212 0.95 30.11 -17.61
CA ASN A 212 -0.48 29.79 -17.61
C ASN A 212 -0.80 28.78 -18.70
N PHE A 213 -1.17 27.56 -18.30
CA PHE A 213 -1.54 26.51 -19.23
C PHE A 213 -2.60 25.57 -18.66
N ALA A 214 -3.28 24.88 -19.57
CA ALA A 214 -3.99 23.64 -19.30
C ALA A 214 -3.17 22.49 -19.88
N MET A 215 -3.18 21.36 -19.21
CA MET A 215 -2.45 20.18 -19.59
C MET A 215 -3.35 18.96 -19.38
N VAL A 216 -3.25 18.00 -20.29
CA VAL A 216 -3.89 16.70 -20.15
C VAL A 216 -2.82 15.64 -20.33
N VAL A 217 -2.85 14.63 -19.47
CA VAL A 217 -2.16 13.36 -19.65
C VAL A 217 -3.18 12.25 -19.72
N ASP A 218 -3.00 11.32 -20.65
CA ASP A 218 -3.90 10.18 -20.79
C ASP A 218 -3.18 8.91 -21.22
N GLY A 219 -3.80 7.77 -20.99
CA GLY A 219 -3.27 6.47 -21.35
C GLY A 219 -3.96 5.34 -20.61
N ILE A 220 -3.40 4.14 -20.77
CA ILE A 220 -3.79 2.98 -19.99
C ILE A 220 -2.88 2.90 -18.76
N VAL A 221 -3.42 2.70 -17.58
CA VAL A 221 -2.66 2.50 -16.35
C VAL A 221 -2.90 1.09 -15.81
N HIS A 222 -1.84 0.45 -15.31
CA HIS A 222 -1.93 -0.83 -14.63
C HIS A 222 -1.76 -0.66 -13.12
N ILE A 223 -2.79 -1.07 -12.38
CA ILE A 223 -2.83 -1.09 -10.93
C ILE A 223 -2.79 -2.56 -10.48
N PRO A 224 -1.64 -3.09 -10.03
CA PRO A 224 -1.53 -4.50 -9.66
C PRO A 224 -2.44 -4.83 -8.48
N ALA A 225 -2.89 -6.07 -8.38
CA ALA A 225 -3.74 -6.54 -7.28
C ALA A 225 -3.06 -6.36 -5.91
N GLY A 226 -3.81 -5.98 -4.88
CA GLY A 226 -3.26 -5.78 -3.53
C GLY A 226 -4.13 -4.93 -2.61
N ALA A 227 -3.48 -4.04 -1.83
CA ALA A 227 -4.14 -3.11 -0.93
C ALA A 227 -4.79 -1.95 -1.71
N PRO A 228 -5.85 -1.30 -1.17
CA PRO A 228 -6.61 -0.26 -1.88
C PRO A 228 -5.71 0.76 -2.58
N ALA A 229 -6.06 1.20 -3.78
CA ALA A 229 -5.27 2.13 -4.57
C ALA A 229 -5.96 3.50 -4.69
N GLY A 230 -5.15 4.54 -4.64
CA GLY A 230 -5.55 5.92 -4.84
C GLY A 230 -4.46 6.67 -5.58
N ILE A 231 -4.85 7.45 -6.59
CA ILE A 231 -3.93 8.28 -7.34
C ILE A 231 -3.80 9.61 -6.60
N TRP A 232 -2.60 9.92 -6.13
CA TRP A 232 -2.27 11.23 -5.61
C TRP A 232 -1.61 12.07 -6.69
N VAL A 233 -2.12 13.29 -6.88
CA VAL A 233 -1.61 14.25 -7.86
C VAL A 233 -1.19 15.52 -7.14
N GLN A 234 0.12 15.80 -7.12
CA GLN A 234 0.62 17.08 -6.63
C GLN A 234 0.66 18.11 -7.76
N ALA A 235 -0.28 19.04 -7.69
CA ALA A 235 -0.40 20.16 -8.60
C ALA A 235 0.03 21.47 -7.93
N GLY A 236 0.85 22.27 -8.62
CA GLY A 236 1.26 23.62 -8.19
C GLY A 236 0.37 24.72 -8.78
N GLY A 237 0.55 25.97 -8.35
CA GLY A 237 0.07 27.14 -9.11
C GLY A 237 -1.42 27.45 -9.05
N GLY A 238 -2.15 26.78 -8.15
CA GLY A 238 -3.52 27.10 -7.77
C GLY A 238 -4.56 26.95 -8.88
N GLY A 239 -4.28 26.29 -10.01
CA GLY A 239 -5.34 25.87 -10.93
C GLY A 239 -6.04 24.60 -10.44
N GLY A 240 -6.85 24.00 -11.32
CA GLY A 240 -7.65 22.81 -11.01
C GLY A 240 -6.94 21.51 -11.39
N VAL A 241 -7.38 20.41 -10.79
CA VAL A 241 -7.09 19.04 -11.25
C VAL A 241 -8.41 18.34 -11.48
N GLU A 242 -8.53 17.65 -12.60
CA GLU A 242 -9.66 16.75 -12.89
C GLU A 242 -9.10 15.38 -13.29
N VAL A 243 -9.64 14.32 -12.69
CA VAL A 243 -9.25 12.94 -12.96
C VAL A 243 -10.45 12.18 -13.50
N MET A 244 -10.22 11.49 -14.61
CA MET A 244 -11.18 10.58 -15.23
C MET A 244 -10.62 9.17 -15.17
N ILE A 245 -11.44 8.21 -14.74
CA ILE A 245 -11.13 6.78 -14.73
C ILE A 245 -12.22 6.08 -15.52
N ASP A 246 -11.83 5.33 -16.55
CA ASP A 246 -12.72 4.63 -17.47
C ASP A 246 -13.81 5.55 -18.05
N GLY A 247 -13.40 6.77 -18.41
CA GLY A 247 -14.27 7.82 -18.95
C GLY A 247 -15.15 8.54 -17.94
N ASN A 248 -15.13 8.15 -16.66
CA ASN A 248 -15.95 8.74 -15.60
C ASN A 248 -15.13 9.69 -14.72
N LYS A 249 -15.69 10.86 -14.40
CA LYS A 249 -15.04 11.81 -13.49
C LYS A 249 -15.01 11.23 -12.08
N VAL A 250 -13.84 11.27 -11.45
CA VAL A 250 -13.62 10.80 -10.08
C VAL A 250 -13.39 11.98 -9.16
N GLU A 251 -14.19 12.05 -8.09
CA GLU A 251 -14.04 13.07 -7.06
C GLU A 251 -12.96 12.65 -6.05
N PRO A 252 -12.08 13.58 -5.63
CA PRO A 252 -11.01 13.24 -4.70
C PRO A 252 -11.54 13.03 -3.29
N VAL A 253 -10.93 12.10 -2.57
CA VAL A 253 -10.96 12.02 -1.12
C VAL A 253 -9.78 12.84 -0.59
N TYR A 254 -10.05 13.70 0.38
CA TYR A 254 -9.02 14.55 0.98
C TYR A 254 -8.48 13.95 2.27
N ASP A 255 -7.16 13.87 2.37
CA ASP A 255 -6.44 13.49 3.59
C ASP A 255 -5.36 14.53 3.96
N LEU A 256 -4.44 14.18 4.86
CA LEU A 256 -3.31 15.04 5.23
C LEU A 256 -2.29 15.22 4.09
N ALA A 257 -2.22 14.29 3.13
CA ALA A 257 -1.32 14.34 1.98
C ALA A 257 -1.91 15.12 0.79
N GLY A 258 -3.24 15.26 0.69
CA GLY A 258 -3.91 16.11 -0.29
C GLY A 258 -5.11 15.42 -0.95
N ALA A 259 -5.32 15.70 -2.24
CA ALA A 259 -6.38 15.07 -3.04
C ALA A 259 -5.92 13.69 -3.52
N ILE A 260 -6.67 12.66 -3.15
CA ILE A 260 -6.44 11.26 -3.56
C ILE A 260 -7.67 10.80 -4.35
N TYR A 261 -7.47 10.32 -5.56
CA TYR A 261 -8.53 9.83 -6.44
C TYR A 261 -8.59 8.30 -6.34
N PRO A 262 -9.65 7.71 -5.75
CA PRO A 262 -9.77 6.27 -5.60
C PRO A 262 -9.77 5.57 -6.97
N ILE A 263 -9.05 4.46 -7.07
CA ILE A 263 -9.01 3.61 -8.27
C ILE A 263 -9.03 2.14 -7.85
N ASP A 264 -9.75 1.33 -8.62
CA ASP A 264 -9.77 -0.12 -8.41
C ASP A 264 -8.47 -0.76 -8.93
N HIS A 265 -8.25 -2.03 -8.57
CA HIS A 265 -7.17 -2.82 -9.17
C HIS A 265 -7.53 -3.23 -10.60
N GLY A 266 -6.51 -3.34 -11.44
CA GLY A 266 -6.65 -3.78 -12.82
C GLY A 266 -6.10 -2.77 -13.81
N THR A 267 -6.63 -2.83 -15.02
CA THR A 267 -6.21 -1.99 -16.14
C THR A 267 -7.29 -0.95 -16.40
N HIS A 268 -6.93 0.33 -16.32
CA HIS A 268 -7.89 1.42 -16.43
C HIS A 268 -7.48 2.42 -17.51
N GLU A 269 -8.46 3.00 -18.16
CA GLU A 269 -8.27 4.27 -18.86
C GLU A 269 -8.14 5.38 -17.82
N LEU A 270 -6.99 6.06 -17.81
CA LEU A 270 -6.74 7.19 -16.91
C LEU A 270 -6.51 8.45 -17.73
N THR A 271 -7.22 9.52 -17.37
CA THR A 271 -6.97 10.88 -17.87
C THR A 271 -6.83 11.81 -16.67
N ILE A 272 -5.73 12.57 -16.62
CA ILE A 272 -5.52 13.61 -15.61
C ILE A 272 -5.37 14.94 -16.34
N ALA A 273 -6.26 15.87 -16.04
CA ALA A 273 -6.20 17.23 -16.52
C ALA A 273 -5.77 18.17 -15.39
N TYR A 274 -4.89 19.11 -15.70
CA TYR A 274 -4.29 20.04 -14.77
C TYR A 274 -4.15 21.42 -15.38
N SER A 275 -4.41 22.48 -14.61
CA SER A 275 -4.16 23.85 -15.04
C SER A 275 -3.34 24.65 -14.02
N THR A 276 -2.65 25.68 -14.50
CA THR A 276 -2.00 26.69 -13.65
C THR A 276 -2.71 28.04 -13.74
N ALA A 277 -2.83 28.76 -12.62
CA ALA A 277 -3.13 30.19 -12.65
C ALA A 277 -1.86 31.06 -12.53
N GLU A 278 -0.78 30.48 -12.00
CA GLU A 278 0.58 31.02 -12.04
C GLU A 278 1.53 29.87 -11.72
N LYS A 279 2.53 29.57 -12.57
CA LYS A 279 3.52 28.52 -12.28
C LYS A 279 4.44 28.95 -11.11
N PRO A 280 4.43 28.27 -9.96
CA PRO A 280 5.32 28.63 -8.87
C PRO A 280 6.77 28.38 -9.25
N GLY A 281 7.70 29.25 -8.81
CA GLY A 281 9.14 29.10 -9.12
C GLY A 281 9.78 27.82 -8.57
N TRP A 282 9.15 27.14 -7.60
CA TRP A 282 9.58 25.84 -7.08
C TRP A 282 9.06 24.65 -7.90
N PHE A 283 8.09 24.85 -8.80
CA PHE A 283 7.50 23.79 -9.58
C PHE A 283 8.35 23.51 -10.82
N SER A 284 9.02 22.35 -10.84
CA SER A 284 9.93 21.93 -11.90
C SER A 284 9.23 21.67 -13.24
N GLY A 285 7.91 21.49 -13.23
CA GLY A 285 7.12 21.30 -14.45
C GLY A 285 6.65 19.88 -14.70
N ASN A 286 6.91 18.90 -13.83
CA ASN A 286 6.28 17.58 -13.91
C ASN A 286 5.38 17.39 -12.69
N LEU A 287 4.18 16.84 -12.91
CA LEU A 287 3.28 16.52 -11.80
C LEU A 287 3.87 15.36 -11.02
N ASN A 288 3.85 15.44 -9.68
CA ASN A 288 4.09 14.24 -8.88
C ASN A 288 2.80 13.42 -8.92
N ILE A 289 2.84 12.30 -9.64
CA ILE A 289 1.71 11.37 -9.76
C ILE A 289 2.17 10.07 -9.12
N VAL A 290 1.50 9.66 -8.05
CA VAL A 290 1.88 8.51 -7.23
C VAL A 290 0.63 7.70 -6.93
N VAL A 291 0.74 6.38 -7.04
CA VAL A 291 -0.27 5.46 -6.50
C VAL A 291 0.06 5.20 -5.04
N LEU A 292 -0.92 5.38 -4.17
CA LEU A 292 -0.80 5.15 -2.74
C LEU A 292 -2.01 4.37 -2.22
N ASN A 293 -1.89 3.86 -1.00
CA ASN A 293 -3.00 3.32 -0.25
C ASN A 293 -3.73 4.45 0.48
N PRO A 294 -4.98 4.75 0.12
CA PRO A 294 -5.73 5.86 0.72
C PRO A 294 -6.07 5.64 2.20
N GLU A 295 -6.03 4.41 2.70
CA GLU A 295 -6.29 4.10 4.11
C GLU A 295 -5.05 4.26 4.99
N THR A 296 -3.88 3.83 4.50
CA THR A 296 -2.63 3.84 5.28
C THR A 296 -1.71 5.02 4.93
N GLY A 297 -1.94 5.69 3.81
CA GLY A 297 -1.04 6.70 3.23
C GLY A 297 0.24 6.11 2.64
N GLU A 298 0.35 4.78 2.56
CA GLU A 298 1.49 4.08 1.99
C GLU A 298 1.64 4.39 0.51
N ARG A 299 2.81 4.85 0.08
CA ARG A 299 3.04 5.13 -1.34
C ARG A 299 3.59 3.89 -2.01
N ALA A 300 2.83 3.35 -2.97
CA ALA A 300 3.13 2.08 -3.60
C ALA A 300 4.13 2.26 -4.76
N PHE A 301 3.80 3.08 -5.76
CA PHE A 301 4.62 3.28 -6.95
C PHE A 301 4.33 4.60 -7.67
N ALA A 302 5.22 5.00 -8.56
CA ALA A 302 5.12 6.25 -9.30
C ALA A 302 4.38 6.07 -10.64
N LEU A 303 3.66 7.12 -11.06
CA LEU A 303 3.09 7.26 -12.40
C LEU A 303 3.74 8.43 -13.18
N SER A 304 4.76 9.08 -12.62
CA SER A 304 5.54 10.11 -13.29
C SER A 304 6.98 10.09 -12.82
N GLU A 305 7.91 10.61 -13.63
CA GLU A 305 9.33 10.71 -13.26
C GLU A 305 9.53 11.55 -11.99
N ALA A 306 8.75 12.62 -11.85
CA ALA A 306 8.75 13.43 -10.63
C ALA A 306 8.23 12.62 -9.43
N GLY A 307 7.18 11.82 -9.62
CA GLY A 307 6.69 10.89 -8.61
C GLY A 307 7.75 9.86 -8.21
N LYS A 308 8.52 9.32 -9.16
CA LYS A 308 9.61 8.36 -8.90
C LYS A 308 10.68 9.00 -8.03
N SER A 309 11.19 10.16 -8.42
CA SER A 309 12.16 10.92 -7.62
C SER A 309 11.65 11.24 -6.22
N PHE A 310 10.36 11.58 -6.09
CA PHE A 310 9.74 11.85 -4.81
C PHE A 310 9.67 10.60 -3.92
N LEU A 311 9.38 9.43 -4.48
CA LEU A 311 9.40 8.18 -3.73
C LEU A 311 10.81 7.82 -3.29
N ASP A 312 11.78 7.89 -4.19
CA ASP A 312 13.19 7.59 -3.91
C ASP A 312 13.74 8.47 -2.78
N ASP A 313 13.44 9.78 -2.79
CA ASP A 313 13.84 10.72 -1.74
C ASP A 313 13.14 10.44 -0.40
N THR A 314 12.01 9.74 -0.41
CA THR A 314 11.26 9.38 0.80
C THR A 314 11.44 7.95 1.25
N SER A 315 12.20 7.12 0.53
CA SER A 315 12.47 5.73 0.88
C SER A 315 13.72 5.60 1.75
N PHE A 316 13.67 4.72 2.74
CA PHE A 316 14.83 4.26 3.49
C PHE A 316 14.70 2.76 3.76
N VAL A 317 15.14 1.96 2.80
CA VAL A 317 15.13 0.50 2.89
C VAL A 317 16.14 0.01 3.91
N ILE A 318 15.68 -0.86 4.80
CA ILE A 318 16.50 -1.64 5.71
C ILE A 318 16.48 -3.09 5.24
N ASP A 319 17.64 -3.58 4.78
CA ASP A 319 17.84 -5.02 4.56
C ASP A 319 18.22 -5.76 5.85
N ALA A 320 17.89 -7.05 5.89
CA ALA A 320 18.32 -7.98 6.92
C ALA A 320 19.22 -9.11 6.37
N GLN A 321 19.68 -9.00 5.11
CA GLN A 321 20.36 -10.09 4.39
C GLN A 321 21.68 -10.51 5.04
N GLN A 322 22.39 -9.59 5.71
CA GLN A 322 23.68 -9.90 6.35
C GLN A 322 23.56 -10.38 7.80
N ARG A 323 22.54 -9.91 8.52
CA ARG A 323 22.32 -10.23 9.95
C ARG A 323 20.89 -9.90 10.36
N PRO A 324 20.35 -10.54 11.42
CA PRO A 324 19.06 -10.19 11.96
C PRO A 324 18.94 -8.69 12.30
N ARG A 325 17.79 -8.09 11.96
CA ARG A 325 17.46 -6.70 12.25
C ARG A 325 16.21 -6.64 13.10
N VAL A 326 16.19 -5.73 14.07
CA VAL A 326 15.04 -5.49 14.95
C VAL A 326 14.66 -4.03 14.85
N ILE A 327 13.42 -3.77 14.45
CA ILE A 327 12.88 -2.42 14.25
C ILE A 327 11.63 -2.24 15.12
N ARG A 328 11.59 -1.11 15.84
CA ARG A 328 10.47 -0.70 16.69
C ARG A 328 9.86 0.57 16.12
N ARG A 329 9.10 0.39 15.04
CA ARG A 329 8.33 1.45 14.36
C ARG A 329 6.94 0.89 14.06
N VAL A 330 5.94 1.77 13.97
CA VAL A 330 4.63 1.38 13.45
C VAL A 330 4.80 0.90 12.02
N VAL A 331 4.26 -0.27 11.69
CA VAL A 331 4.35 -0.87 10.37
C VAL A 331 2.93 -1.06 9.84
N ASN A 332 2.73 -0.85 8.54
CA ASN A 332 1.43 -1.10 7.91
C ASN A 332 0.97 -2.54 8.14
N ASN A 333 -0.35 -2.70 8.32
CA ASN A 333 -1.03 -3.97 8.58
C ASN A 333 -0.58 -4.69 9.87
N LEU A 334 0.20 -4.03 10.73
CA LEU A 334 0.59 -4.56 12.04
C LEU A 334 0.13 -3.61 13.16
N PRO A 335 -0.26 -4.15 14.33
CA PRO A 335 -0.65 -3.31 15.44
C PRO A 335 0.53 -2.45 15.94
N SER A 336 0.25 -1.24 16.43
CA SER A 336 1.26 -0.23 16.79
C SER A 336 2.27 -0.61 17.87
N SER A 337 2.01 -1.69 18.63
CA SER A 337 2.89 -2.21 19.69
C SER A 337 3.76 -3.39 19.24
N THR A 338 3.98 -3.50 17.94
CA THR A 338 4.74 -4.58 17.30
C THR A 338 6.22 -4.25 17.19
N ILE A 339 7.05 -5.25 17.45
CA ILE A 339 8.48 -5.27 17.16
C ILE A 339 8.66 -6.11 15.91
N SER A 340 9.15 -5.49 14.84
CA SER A 340 9.42 -6.19 13.58
C SER A 340 10.84 -6.75 13.59
N VAL A 341 10.99 -7.97 13.08
CA VAL A 341 12.26 -8.68 12.98
C VAL A 341 12.45 -9.15 11.56
N GLY A 342 13.59 -8.81 10.96
CA GLY A 342 14.01 -9.33 9.67
C GLY A 342 15.19 -10.27 9.84
N LEU A 343 15.17 -11.41 9.16
CA LEU A 343 16.22 -12.43 9.22
C LEU A 343 16.99 -12.53 7.90
N PRO A 344 18.27 -12.96 7.93
CA PRO A 344 19.09 -13.17 6.72
C PRO A 344 18.49 -14.11 5.67
N SER A 345 17.57 -14.99 6.07
CA SER A 345 16.87 -15.88 5.15
C SER A 345 15.81 -15.18 4.29
N GLY A 346 15.61 -13.86 4.43
CA GLY A 346 14.51 -13.12 3.81
C GLY A 346 13.16 -13.36 4.49
N MET A 347 13.16 -13.98 5.67
CA MET A 347 11.96 -14.23 6.45
C MET A 347 11.81 -13.17 7.54
N ASN A 348 10.65 -12.54 7.60
CA ASN A 348 10.38 -11.40 8.48
C ASN A 348 9.12 -11.65 9.32
N PHE A 349 9.04 -11.10 10.53
CA PHE A 349 7.88 -11.27 11.39
C PHE A 349 7.68 -10.12 12.38
N GLY A 350 6.45 -9.98 12.87
CA GLY A 350 6.07 -9.00 13.89
C GLY A 350 5.68 -9.67 15.21
N PHE A 351 6.36 -9.32 16.31
CA PHE A 351 5.98 -9.71 17.67
C PHE A 351 5.28 -8.56 18.40
N ASN A 352 4.03 -8.74 18.81
CA ASN A 352 3.28 -7.71 19.51
C ASN A 352 3.52 -7.76 21.04
N THR A 353 3.99 -6.65 21.59
CA THR A 353 4.34 -6.56 23.02
C THR A 353 3.15 -6.44 23.97
N ARG A 354 1.92 -6.23 23.46
CA ARG A 354 0.70 -6.20 24.28
C ARG A 354 -0.03 -7.52 24.32
N SER A 355 -0.06 -8.25 23.21
CA SER A 355 -0.69 -9.58 23.14
C SER A 355 0.30 -10.73 23.33
N CYS A 356 1.61 -10.48 23.26
CA CYS A 356 2.66 -11.51 23.26
C CYS A 356 2.52 -12.52 22.11
N ALA A 357 1.86 -12.09 21.03
CA ALA A 357 1.61 -12.90 19.85
C ALA A 357 2.55 -12.52 18.70
N ILE A 358 2.78 -13.47 17.81
CA ILE A 358 3.23 -13.16 16.46
C ILE A 358 2.00 -12.71 15.67
N VAL A 359 2.04 -11.50 15.15
CA VAL A 359 0.89 -10.82 14.52
C VAL A 359 1.07 -10.60 13.01
N GLY A 360 2.12 -11.17 12.46
CA GLY A 360 2.35 -11.22 11.02
C GLY A 360 3.71 -11.80 10.67
N ALA A 361 3.79 -12.35 9.47
CA ALA A 361 5.02 -12.83 8.86
C ALA A 361 4.97 -12.59 7.34
N TRP A 362 6.11 -12.21 6.76
CA TRP A 362 6.25 -11.98 5.33
C TRP A 362 7.62 -12.44 4.83
N GLN A 363 7.70 -12.69 3.52
CA GLN A 363 8.90 -13.16 2.85
C GLN A 363 9.34 -12.14 1.80
N GLY A 364 10.61 -11.74 1.85
CA GLY A 364 11.21 -10.75 0.98
C GLY A 364 12.17 -9.84 1.74
N ASP A 365 12.38 -8.63 1.23
CA ASP A 365 13.17 -7.61 1.92
C ASP A 365 12.47 -7.18 3.23
N PHE A 366 13.20 -6.53 4.15
CA PHE A 366 12.64 -6.38 5.50
C PHE A 366 11.64 -5.22 5.60
N LEU A 367 12.09 -3.97 5.59
CA LEU A 367 11.20 -2.81 5.74
C LEU A 367 11.74 -1.60 4.96
N ASP A 368 10.84 -0.84 4.35
CA ASP A 368 11.09 0.58 4.07
C ASP A 368 10.62 1.40 5.27
N ILE A 369 11.53 2.12 5.91
CA ILE A 369 11.23 2.97 7.07
C ILE A 369 11.25 4.46 6.73
N GLY A 370 11.25 4.85 5.46
CA GLY A 370 11.10 6.23 5.05
C GLY A 370 9.63 6.68 5.03
N PRO A 371 9.33 7.98 4.83
CA PRO A 371 10.17 9.15 5.15
C PRO A 371 10.32 9.38 6.67
N ASN A 372 11.16 10.34 7.05
CA ASN A 372 11.38 10.82 8.44
C ASN A 372 12.15 9.87 9.37
N ILE A 373 13.35 9.45 8.96
CA ILE A 373 14.28 8.67 9.80
C ILE A 373 14.81 9.44 11.03
N ASP A 374 14.82 10.77 10.97
CA ASP A 374 15.38 11.64 12.02
C ASP A 374 14.31 12.27 12.96
N GLY A 375 13.03 11.89 12.82
CA GLY A 375 11.89 12.48 13.54
C GLY A 375 10.95 11.47 14.22
N ARG A 376 9.82 11.96 14.77
CA ARG A 376 8.70 11.09 15.21
C ARG A 376 7.85 10.77 13.98
N GLY A 377 8.27 9.80 13.18
CA GLY A 377 7.77 9.52 11.83
C GLY A 377 6.27 9.70 11.62
N ASP A 378 5.92 10.52 10.61
CA ASP A 378 4.54 10.79 10.21
C ASP A 378 3.88 9.62 9.44
N ALA A 379 4.68 8.72 8.86
CA ALA A 379 4.22 7.57 8.09
C ALA A 379 4.67 6.23 8.73
N PRO A 380 3.81 5.19 8.74
CA PRO A 380 4.21 3.83 9.11
C PRO A 380 5.33 3.33 8.19
N ALA A 381 6.14 2.40 8.68
CA ALA A 381 7.04 1.63 7.82
C ALA A 381 6.23 0.66 6.94
N VAL A 382 6.80 0.36 5.77
CA VAL A 382 6.22 -0.52 4.76
C VAL A 382 6.95 -1.86 4.78
N PRO A 383 6.25 -2.99 5.00
CA PRO A 383 6.79 -4.31 4.75
C PRO A 383 7.13 -4.47 3.27
N LEU A 384 8.35 -4.90 2.98
CA LEU A 384 8.78 -5.21 1.62
C LEU A 384 8.60 -6.72 1.39
N GLY A 385 7.97 -7.12 0.30
CA GLY A 385 7.71 -8.54 0.01
C GLY A 385 6.31 -9.03 0.33
N GLU A 386 6.12 -10.34 0.27
CA GLU A 386 4.80 -10.96 0.29
C GLU A 386 4.42 -11.46 1.70
N TRP A 387 3.27 -11.00 2.18
CA TRP A 387 2.65 -11.48 3.42
C TRP A 387 2.33 -12.96 3.34
N MET A 388 2.71 -13.70 4.39
CA MET A 388 2.16 -15.02 4.70
C MET A 388 0.88 -14.87 5.50
N PHE A 389 0.89 -13.97 6.49
CA PHE A 389 -0.28 -13.53 7.25
C PHE A 389 0.04 -12.21 7.96
N HIS A 390 -0.99 -11.49 8.36
CA HIS A 390 -0.91 -10.34 9.26
C HIS A 390 -2.20 -10.28 10.10
N GLU A 391 -2.44 -9.20 10.84
CA GLU A 391 -3.69 -9.05 11.60
C GLU A 391 -4.91 -9.15 10.65
N PRO A 392 -6.02 -9.83 11.02
CA PRO A 392 -6.39 -10.34 12.35
C PRO A 392 -5.76 -11.67 12.79
N GLU A 393 -5.06 -12.38 11.92
CA GLU A 393 -4.41 -13.64 12.26
C GLU A 393 -3.25 -13.42 13.25
N ALA A 394 -3.18 -14.26 14.28
CA ALA A 394 -2.11 -14.19 15.27
C ALA A 394 -1.76 -15.57 15.85
N ILE A 395 -0.46 -15.82 16.01
CA ILE A 395 0.07 -17.04 16.64
C ILE A 395 0.48 -16.70 18.07
N ALA A 396 -0.16 -17.35 19.04
CA ALA A 396 0.01 -17.04 20.46
C ALA A 396 -0.13 -18.29 21.32
N LEU A 397 0.46 -18.29 22.52
CA LEU A 397 0.18 -19.35 23.49
C LEU A 397 -1.31 -19.34 23.85
N SER A 398 -1.95 -20.52 23.78
CA SER A 398 -3.35 -20.74 24.20
C SER A 398 -3.44 -20.79 25.71
N GLN A 399 -3.18 -19.66 26.36
CA GLN A 399 -3.23 -19.49 27.81
C GLN A 399 -4.24 -18.40 28.15
N ASP A 400 -5.10 -18.68 29.12
CA ASP A 400 -5.92 -17.65 29.75
C ASP A 400 -5.00 -16.75 30.58
N GLY A 401 -5.17 -15.42 30.48
CA GLY A 401 -4.39 -14.49 31.29
C GLY A 401 -3.96 -13.22 30.55
N GLN A 402 -3.44 -12.25 31.31
CA GLN A 402 -2.90 -11.03 30.73
C GLN A 402 -1.43 -11.21 30.35
N CYS A 403 -1.12 -11.01 29.07
CA CYS A 403 0.25 -10.90 28.59
C CYS A 403 0.96 -9.70 29.24
N ARG A 404 2.19 -9.93 29.71
CA ARG A 404 3.13 -8.90 30.13
C ARG A 404 4.48 -9.13 29.47
N TYR A 405 4.81 -8.31 28.49
CA TYR A 405 6.14 -8.32 27.89
C TYR A 405 7.23 -7.97 28.92
N VAL A 406 8.30 -8.76 28.95
CA VAL A 406 9.43 -8.61 29.90
C VAL A 406 10.65 -7.99 29.21
N GLY A 407 11.03 -8.46 28.02
CA GLY A 407 12.20 -7.92 27.32
C GLY A 407 12.63 -8.74 26.11
N THR A 408 13.73 -8.31 25.48
CA THR A 408 14.39 -9.03 24.37
C THR A 408 15.82 -9.35 24.77
N SER A 409 16.26 -10.59 24.53
CA SER A 409 17.69 -10.96 24.46
C SER A 409 18.06 -11.35 23.03
N LEU A 410 19.35 -11.44 22.73
CA LEU A 410 19.84 -11.89 21.43
C LEU A 410 20.53 -13.25 21.56
N GLN A 411 20.32 -14.10 20.58
CA GLN A 411 21.12 -15.32 20.35
C GLN A 411 22.49 -14.95 19.76
N ASP A 412 23.40 -15.94 19.68
CA ASP A 412 24.75 -15.75 19.16
C ASP A 412 24.76 -15.32 17.68
N ASP A 413 23.75 -15.72 16.90
CA ASP A 413 23.53 -15.32 15.51
C ASP A 413 22.87 -13.93 15.37
N GLY A 414 22.53 -13.29 16.49
CA GLY A 414 21.84 -12.01 16.54
C GLY A 414 20.30 -12.10 16.51
N SER A 415 19.72 -13.29 16.41
CA SER A 415 18.27 -13.48 16.34
C SER A 415 17.63 -13.16 17.71
N PRO A 416 16.55 -12.35 17.77
CA PRO A 416 15.95 -11.96 19.03
C PRO A 416 15.15 -13.09 19.69
N VAL A 417 15.20 -13.13 21.01
CA VAL A 417 14.35 -13.95 21.87
C VAL A 417 13.50 -13.02 22.72
N PHE A 418 12.19 -13.07 22.55
CA PHE A 418 11.24 -12.24 23.28
C PHE A 418 10.79 -12.99 24.53
N SER A 419 11.02 -12.38 25.69
CA SER A 419 10.58 -12.89 26.98
C SER A 419 9.33 -12.18 27.43
N PHE A 420 8.35 -12.94 27.92
CA PHE A 420 7.09 -12.41 28.41
C PHE A 420 6.50 -13.30 29.51
N GLU A 421 5.47 -12.80 30.19
CA GLU A 421 4.73 -13.53 31.21
C GLU A 421 3.25 -13.59 30.88
N ILE A 422 2.62 -14.73 31.20
CA ILE A 422 1.16 -14.89 31.24
C ILE A 422 0.82 -15.49 32.61
N ASP A 423 -0.01 -14.79 33.37
CA ASP A 423 -0.42 -15.17 34.74
C ASP A 423 0.74 -15.56 35.67
N GLY A 424 1.85 -14.81 35.57
CA GLY A 424 3.04 -14.99 36.40
C GLY A 424 3.98 -16.11 35.96
N MET A 425 3.65 -16.85 34.90
CA MET A 425 4.52 -17.85 34.27
C MET A 425 5.32 -17.19 33.15
N SER A 426 6.64 -17.41 33.12
CA SER A 426 7.53 -16.82 32.12
C SER A 426 7.73 -17.72 30.91
N TYR A 427 7.65 -17.12 29.73
CA TYR A 427 7.80 -17.76 28.43
C TYR A 427 8.77 -16.99 27.55
N THR A 428 9.31 -17.67 26.54
CA THR A 428 10.06 -17.06 25.45
C THR A 428 9.51 -17.45 24.09
N VAL A 429 9.65 -16.58 23.11
CA VAL A 429 9.44 -16.90 21.69
C VAL A 429 10.59 -16.36 20.84
N THR A 430 11.00 -17.13 19.83
CA THR A 430 11.95 -16.69 18.81
C THR A 430 11.55 -17.22 17.44
N GLY A 431 11.82 -16.45 16.39
CA GLY A 431 11.63 -16.86 15.00
C GLY A 431 12.93 -17.41 14.44
N GLN A 432 12.85 -18.54 13.73
CA GLN A 432 14.00 -19.22 13.13
C GLN A 432 13.67 -19.62 11.69
N PRO A 433 14.66 -19.60 10.77
CA PRO A 433 14.46 -20.16 9.43
C PRO A 433 14.09 -21.65 9.49
N ALA A 434 13.25 -22.10 8.57
CA ALA A 434 12.95 -23.51 8.32
C ALA A 434 13.17 -23.83 6.83
N ASP A 435 13.27 -25.12 6.48
CA ASP A 435 13.68 -25.57 5.14
C ASP A 435 12.83 -24.98 4.01
N ALA A 436 11.51 -24.79 4.23
CA ALA A 436 10.58 -24.18 3.27
C ALA A 436 9.76 -23.02 3.88
N GLY A 437 10.27 -22.35 4.92
CA GLY A 437 9.56 -21.22 5.56
C GLY A 437 10.19 -20.74 6.86
N MET A 438 9.37 -20.56 7.90
CA MET A 438 9.82 -20.09 9.22
C MET A 438 9.23 -20.96 10.35
N ALA A 439 9.96 -21.07 11.45
CA ALA A 439 9.48 -21.65 12.69
C ALA A 439 9.41 -20.60 13.81
N PHE A 440 8.34 -20.62 14.60
CA PHE A 440 8.27 -19.92 15.88
C PHE A 440 8.45 -20.92 17.03
N VAL A 441 9.50 -20.72 17.82
CA VAL A 441 9.86 -21.62 18.92
C VAL A 441 9.48 -20.98 20.25
N TYR A 442 8.49 -21.56 20.92
CA TYR A 442 8.05 -21.18 22.25
C TYR A 442 8.68 -22.08 23.31
N ALA A 443 9.09 -21.51 24.45
CA ALA A 443 9.59 -22.26 25.59
C ALA A 443 9.10 -21.67 26.92
N ALA A 444 8.90 -22.49 27.96
CA ALA A 444 8.70 -22.00 29.32
C ALA A 444 10.05 -21.86 30.03
N ALA A 445 10.25 -20.77 30.79
CA ALA A 445 11.52 -20.49 31.48
C ALA A 445 11.93 -21.55 32.52
N GLY A 446 10.99 -22.39 32.97
CA GLY A 446 11.22 -23.49 33.91
C GLY A 446 11.66 -24.82 33.28
N GLY A 447 11.89 -24.88 31.97
CA GLY A 447 12.32 -26.11 31.28
C GLY A 447 11.20 -27.13 31.02
N GLY A 448 9.93 -26.71 31.13
CA GLY A 448 8.76 -27.46 30.64
C GLY A 448 8.30 -26.96 29.27
N ALA A 449 7.47 -27.74 28.58
CA ALA A 449 6.82 -27.30 27.34
C ALA A 449 6.01 -26.01 27.57
N ALA A 450 5.99 -25.11 26.58
CA ALA A 450 5.29 -23.82 26.68
C ALA A 450 3.75 -23.95 26.79
N GLY A 451 3.22 -25.16 26.54
CA GLY A 451 1.80 -25.44 26.43
C GLY A 451 1.31 -25.30 24.98
N PRO A 452 0.00 -25.45 24.76
CA PRO A 452 -0.59 -25.36 23.43
C PRO A 452 -0.41 -23.95 22.84
N VAL A 453 -0.13 -23.88 21.54
CA VAL A 453 -0.05 -22.64 20.77
C VAL A 453 -1.28 -22.58 19.87
N SER A 454 -2.00 -21.47 19.91
CA SER A 454 -3.08 -21.15 18.98
C SER A 454 -2.46 -20.76 17.65
N VAL A 455 -2.83 -21.47 16.59
CA VAL A 455 -2.43 -21.19 15.22
C VAL A 455 -3.72 -21.03 14.41
N PRO A 456 -3.96 -19.86 13.79
CA PRO A 456 -5.14 -19.66 12.96
C PRO A 456 -5.00 -20.46 11.65
N ASP A 457 -6.14 -20.71 11.00
CA ASP A 457 -6.13 -21.18 9.62
C ASP A 457 -5.72 -20.01 8.72
N ILE A 458 -4.64 -20.19 7.97
CA ILE A 458 -4.02 -19.13 7.16
C ILE A 458 -4.07 -19.60 5.71
N ASP A 459 -4.77 -18.84 4.87
CA ASP A 459 -4.90 -19.17 3.46
C ASP A 459 -3.53 -19.24 2.77
N GLY A 460 -3.31 -20.27 1.97
CA GLY A 460 -2.02 -20.50 1.29
C GLY A 460 -0.83 -20.84 2.20
N VAL A 461 -1.04 -21.16 3.48
CA VAL A 461 0.04 -21.49 4.43
C VAL A 461 -0.27 -22.77 5.20
N GLU A 462 0.60 -23.78 5.06
CA GLU A 462 0.54 -24.99 5.88
C GLU A 462 1.24 -24.73 7.21
N THR A 463 0.58 -25.08 8.31
CA THR A 463 1.15 -24.95 9.64
C THR A 463 1.22 -26.31 10.34
N ARG A 464 2.34 -26.55 11.03
CA ARG A 464 2.58 -27.79 11.79
C ARG A 464 3.11 -27.44 13.17
N VAL A 465 2.47 -27.98 14.21
CA VAL A 465 2.90 -27.79 15.60
C VAL A 465 3.65 -29.04 16.06
N GLU A 466 4.89 -28.86 16.48
CA GLU A 466 5.76 -29.90 17.00
C GLU A 466 6.08 -29.63 18.47
N GLU A 467 5.82 -30.60 19.33
CA GLU A 467 6.25 -30.55 20.73
C GLU A 467 7.52 -31.38 20.90
N SER A 468 8.61 -30.75 21.32
CA SER A 468 9.89 -31.42 21.53
C SER A 468 10.51 -30.98 22.86
N GLY A 469 10.48 -31.88 23.84
CA GLY A 469 11.03 -31.63 25.18
C GLY A 469 10.37 -30.43 25.86
N ALA A 470 11.13 -29.35 26.03
CA ALA A 470 10.70 -28.11 26.68
C ALA A 470 10.22 -27.02 25.71
N GLN A 471 10.04 -27.37 24.43
CA GLN A 471 9.73 -26.41 23.37
C GLN A 471 8.48 -26.83 22.59
N THR A 472 7.68 -25.83 22.22
CA THR A 472 6.61 -25.95 21.24
C THR A 472 7.03 -25.17 20.01
N ARG A 473 7.17 -25.83 18.87
CA ARG A 473 7.61 -25.24 17.60
C ARG A 473 6.43 -25.18 16.63
N VAL A 474 6.13 -23.99 16.13
CA VAL A 474 5.13 -23.78 15.07
C VAL A 474 5.88 -23.58 13.77
N LEU A 475 5.87 -24.58 12.90
CA LEU A 475 6.39 -24.52 11.55
C LEU A 475 5.35 -23.91 10.62
N MET A 476 5.78 -23.02 9.75
CA MET A 476 4.96 -22.38 8.73
C MET A 476 5.66 -22.44 7.40
N GLU A 477 4.96 -22.97 6.40
CA GLU A 477 5.44 -23.12 5.03
C GLU A 477 4.34 -22.64 4.09
N ARG A 478 4.68 -21.83 3.08
CA ARG A 478 3.70 -21.53 2.04
C ARG A 478 3.32 -22.84 1.37
N THR A 479 2.03 -23.11 1.21
CA THR A 479 1.62 -24.23 0.37
C THR A 479 2.11 -23.93 -1.04
N GLN A 480 2.93 -24.81 -1.60
CA GLN A 480 3.03 -24.87 -3.05
C GLN A 480 1.63 -25.27 -3.51
N THR A 481 0.84 -24.30 -3.97
CA THR A 481 -0.46 -24.63 -4.55
C THR A 481 -0.17 -25.61 -5.70
N PRO A 482 -0.79 -26.82 -5.72
CA PRO A 482 -0.54 -27.81 -6.76
C PRO A 482 -0.97 -27.34 -8.16
#